data_AF-A0AAD6D309-F1
#
_entry.id   AF-A0AAD6D309-F1
#
_cell.length_a   1.000
_cell.length_b   1.000
_cell.length_c   1.000
_cell.angle_alpha   90.00
_cell.angle_beta   90.00
_cell.angle_gamma   90.00
#
_symmetry.space_group_name_H-M   'P 1'
#
loop_
_entity.id
_entity.type
_entity.pdbx_description
1 polymer ?
#
loop_
_entity_poly.entity_id
_entity_poly.type
_entity_poly.pdbx_seq_one_letter_code
_entity_poly.pdbx_strand_id
1 'polypeptide(L)'
;MTFLLPVLVASLALVNPTVAQSVDGSKYNSPTAGPPSSYFAAATSIPVAALKSAAAKASTAAKDATYPINNSGGAAKVTIHSDWSKFSEGAAFVWVADMDVDCDGIDYKCKGNQDGQSETNFGALAAYEVPWIVIPDKFGTTYQSVLPGNNVGAVICDGKMFYGIYGDSDGDDPEVIGEASWLMARTCFPNDDLNGNAGHGSVDVTYILFTGKDSVLPSSALNKNYITDFSTLRSMGDSLMGSLAKNLGLSGGSETSTTTGSAPTTTCSWSGHCLGASCSTENDCSDDFVCTSGKCANP
;
A
#
# COMPACT_ATOMS: atom_id res chain seq x y z
N MET A 1 -31.49 -7.28 -59.16
CA MET A 1 -32.15 -6.88 -57.90
C MET A 1 -31.78 -7.92 -56.86
N THR A 2 -30.79 -7.61 -56.03
CA THR A 2 -30.34 -8.51 -54.95
C THR A 2 -30.28 -7.65 -53.70
N PHE A 3 -31.26 -7.80 -52.83
CA PHE A 3 -31.31 -7.13 -51.53
C PHE A 3 -30.39 -7.88 -50.56
N LEU A 4 -29.36 -7.22 -50.08
CA LEU A 4 -28.56 -7.67 -48.93
C LEU A 4 -29.18 -7.06 -47.67
N LEU A 5 -29.74 -7.92 -46.81
CA LEU A 5 -30.11 -7.55 -45.44
C LEU A 5 -28.83 -7.39 -44.60
N PRO A 6 -28.67 -6.34 -43.79
CA PRO A 6 -27.59 -6.26 -42.82
C PRO A 6 -27.92 -7.16 -41.62
N VAL A 7 -27.00 -8.07 -41.30
CA VAL A 7 -26.99 -8.86 -40.07
C VAL A 7 -26.62 -7.92 -38.93
N LEU A 8 -27.55 -7.72 -37.99
CA LEU A 8 -27.30 -6.98 -36.76
C LEU A 8 -26.44 -7.86 -35.84
N VAL A 9 -25.13 -7.61 -35.81
CA VAL A 9 -24.23 -8.24 -34.83
C VAL A 9 -24.39 -7.46 -33.53
N ALA A 10 -25.13 -8.01 -32.58
CA ALA A 10 -25.20 -7.49 -31.22
C ALA A 10 -23.86 -7.79 -30.51
N SER A 11 -22.99 -6.80 -30.47
CA SER A 11 -21.75 -6.83 -29.69
C SER A 11 -22.11 -6.70 -28.21
N LEU A 12 -22.07 -7.81 -27.47
CA LEU A 12 -22.10 -7.77 -26.01
C LEU A 12 -20.80 -7.11 -25.53
N ALA A 13 -20.88 -5.87 -25.06
CA ALA A 13 -19.81 -5.24 -24.30
C ALA A 13 -19.61 -6.01 -22.98
N LEU A 14 -18.47 -6.70 -22.85
CA LEU A 14 -18.03 -7.28 -21.60
C LEU A 14 -17.60 -6.13 -20.67
N VAL A 15 -18.51 -5.71 -19.81
CA VAL A 15 -18.19 -4.89 -18.65
C VAL A 15 -17.27 -5.75 -17.79
N ASN A 16 -15.96 -5.47 -17.73
CA ASN A 16 -15.08 -6.08 -16.74
C ASN A 16 -15.46 -5.47 -15.39
N PRO A 17 -16.18 -6.19 -14.50
CA PRO A 17 -16.39 -5.69 -13.17
C PRO A 17 -15.01 -5.63 -12.52
N THR A 18 -14.67 -4.53 -11.86
CA THR A 18 -13.67 -4.58 -10.79
C THR A 18 -14.23 -5.54 -9.74
N VAL A 19 -13.94 -6.84 -9.89
CA VAL A 19 -14.37 -7.86 -8.96
C VAL A 19 -13.72 -7.51 -7.63
N ALA A 20 -14.53 -7.23 -6.62
CA ALA A 20 -14.05 -7.05 -5.27
C ALA A 20 -13.11 -8.21 -4.92
N GLN A 21 -11.89 -7.90 -4.51
CA GLN A 21 -10.83 -8.85 -4.18
C GLN A 21 -11.06 -9.45 -2.80
N SER A 22 -12.25 -10.02 -2.61
CA SER A 22 -12.53 -10.87 -1.47
C SER A 22 -11.98 -12.26 -1.74
N VAL A 23 -11.22 -12.78 -0.79
CA VAL A 23 -10.46 -14.02 -0.95
C VAL A 23 -10.68 -14.97 0.20
N ASP A 24 -10.50 -16.26 -0.08
CA ASP A 24 -10.24 -17.26 0.93
C ASP A 24 -8.73 -17.24 1.21
N GLY A 25 -8.32 -16.55 2.28
CA GLY A 25 -6.91 -16.34 2.62
C GLY A 25 -6.10 -17.63 2.77
N SER A 26 -6.74 -18.74 3.17
CA SER A 26 -6.07 -20.04 3.27
C SER A 26 -5.48 -20.54 1.94
N LYS A 27 -6.06 -20.11 0.81
CA LYS A 27 -5.54 -20.46 -0.54
C LYS A 27 -4.30 -19.68 -0.93
N TYR A 28 -4.03 -18.59 -0.24
CA TYR A 28 -2.86 -17.74 -0.44
C TYR A 28 -1.83 -17.89 0.68
N ASN A 29 -2.09 -18.72 1.69
CA ASN A 29 -1.11 -19.02 2.72
C ASN A 29 -0.14 -20.12 2.26
N SER A 30 0.97 -19.74 1.60
CA SER A 30 1.95 -20.70 1.08
C SER A 30 3.38 -20.15 1.14
N PRO A 31 4.38 -20.97 1.53
CA PRO A 31 5.79 -20.55 1.62
C PRO A 31 6.45 -20.29 0.25
N THR A 32 5.68 -20.40 -0.84
CA THR A 32 6.17 -20.20 -2.21
C THR A 32 5.55 -18.98 -2.88
N ALA A 33 4.38 -18.54 -2.43
CA ALA A 33 3.68 -17.36 -2.96
C ALA A 33 2.50 -16.98 -2.05
N GLY A 34 2.26 -15.68 -1.93
CA GLY A 34 1.07 -15.11 -1.32
C GLY A 34 0.06 -14.56 -2.32
N PRO A 35 -0.86 -13.69 -1.88
CA PRO A 35 -1.70 -12.89 -2.75
C PRO A 35 -0.86 -12.05 -3.73
N PRO A 36 -1.34 -11.80 -4.96
CA PRO A 36 -0.67 -10.91 -5.89
C PRO A 36 -0.47 -9.51 -5.28
N SER A 37 0.71 -8.92 -5.45
CA SER A 37 1.01 -7.58 -4.93
C SER A 37 0.06 -6.50 -5.43
N SER A 38 -0.56 -6.69 -6.61
CA SER A 38 -1.59 -5.81 -7.14
C SER A 38 -2.86 -5.73 -6.28
N TYR A 39 -3.05 -6.64 -5.32
CA TYR A 39 -4.20 -6.62 -4.41
C TYR A 39 -4.07 -5.53 -3.35
N PHE A 40 -2.84 -5.20 -2.97
CA PHE A 40 -2.54 -4.21 -1.93
C PHE A 40 -1.58 -3.12 -2.40
N ALA A 41 -1.22 -3.07 -3.68
CA ALA A 41 -0.48 -1.94 -4.25
C ALA A 41 -1.34 -0.67 -4.30
N ALA A 42 -0.71 0.45 -3.95
CA ALA A 42 -1.32 1.77 -4.03
C ALA A 42 -1.81 2.10 -5.45
N ALA A 43 -2.86 2.93 -5.56
CA ALA A 43 -3.28 3.46 -6.84
C ALA A 43 -2.18 4.30 -7.50
N THR A 44 -2.13 4.28 -8.84
CA THR A 44 -1.17 5.06 -9.63
C THR A 44 -1.34 6.57 -9.50
N SER A 45 -2.48 7.03 -8.97
CA SER A 45 -2.74 8.43 -8.63
C SER A 45 -2.02 8.90 -7.35
N ILE A 46 -1.53 7.98 -6.52
CA ILE A 46 -0.81 8.31 -5.29
C ILE A 46 0.60 8.83 -5.63
N PRO A 47 1.02 10.01 -5.14
CA PRO A 47 2.32 10.59 -5.47
C PRO A 47 3.48 9.97 -4.68
N VAL A 48 3.76 8.67 -4.91
CA VAL A 48 4.70 7.87 -4.11
C VAL A 48 6.08 8.52 -3.96
N ALA A 49 6.67 9.03 -5.06
CA ALA A 49 7.98 9.67 -5.01
C ALA A 49 8.00 10.95 -4.15
N ALA A 50 6.92 11.74 -4.20
CA ALA A 50 6.78 12.95 -3.40
C ALA A 50 6.56 12.61 -1.93
N LEU A 51 5.76 11.58 -1.64
CA LEU A 51 5.54 11.06 -0.29
C LEU A 51 6.83 10.52 0.33
N LYS A 52 7.62 9.74 -0.41
CA LYS A 52 8.95 9.29 0.03
C LYS A 52 9.88 10.47 0.34
N SER A 53 9.86 11.50 -0.52
CA SER A 53 10.65 12.72 -0.32
C SER A 53 10.19 13.54 0.89
N ALA A 54 8.89 13.52 1.20
CA ALA A 54 8.32 14.17 2.38
C ALA A 54 8.66 13.40 3.66
N ALA A 55 8.57 12.06 3.63
CA ALA A 55 8.96 11.19 4.75
C ALA A 55 10.42 11.40 5.16
N ALA A 56 11.33 11.50 4.20
CA ALA A 56 12.75 11.78 4.45
C ALA A 56 13.03 13.16 5.09
N LYS A 57 12.03 14.06 5.11
CA LYS A 57 12.11 15.38 5.75
C LYS A 57 11.40 15.44 7.10
N ALA A 58 10.72 14.37 7.52
CA ALA A 58 10.13 14.30 8.85
C ALA A 58 11.22 14.44 9.91
N SER A 59 10.93 15.16 10.99
CA SER A 59 11.97 15.59 11.94
C SER A 59 11.48 15.68 13.38
N THR A 60 10.17 15.73 13.60
CA THR A 60 9.59 15.79 14.93
C THR A 60 9.53 14.38 15.51
N ALA A 61 10.49 14.03 16.36
CA ALA A 61 10.49 12.73 17.03
C ALA A 61 9.23 12.54 17.88
N ALA A 62 8.59 11.38 17.74
CA ALA A 62 7.57 10.95 18.67
C ALA A 62 8.20 10.62 20.05
N LYS A 63 7.37 10.44 21.06
CA LYS A 63 7.81 10.02 22.39
C LYS A 63 8.20 8.54 22.36
N ASP A 64 9.31 8.19 23.01
CA ASP A 64 9.79 6.80 23.14
C ASP A 64 9.87 6.10 21.77
N ALA A 65 10.57 6.72 20.81
CA ALA A 65 10.41 6.45 19.38
C ALA A 65 11.70 6.14 18.62
N THR A 66 12.82 5.88 19.30
CA THR A 66 14.12 5.65 18.65
C THR A 66 14.67 4.27 18.98
N TYR A 67 14.85 3.45 17.95
CA TYR A 67 15.15 2.02 18.07
C TYR A 67 16.26 1.61 17.09
N PRO A 68 17.12 0.65 17.45
CA PRO A 68 18.05 0.05 16.50
C PRO A 68 17.30 -0.75 15.43
N ILE A 69 17.88 -0.84 14.24
CA ILE A 69 17.32 -1.69 13.17
C ILE A 69 17.59 -3.19 13.38
N ASN A 70 18.61 -3.54 14.18
CA ASN A 70 18.90 -4.92 14.57
C ASN A 70 19.79 -4.96 15.82
N ASN A 71 20.04 -6.16 16.33
CA ASN A 71 20.79 -6.41 17.57
C ASN A 71 22.33 -6.33 17.42
N SER A 72 22.84 -5.94 16.25
CA SER A 72 24.28 -5.84 16.02
C SER A 72 24.88 -4.60 16.70
N GLY A 73 26.10 -4.75 17.23
CA GLY A 73 26.86 -3.64 17.79
C GLY A 73 27.08 -2.53 16.75
N GLY A 74 26.56 -1.33 17.02
CA GLY A 74 26.68 -0.18 16.11
C GLY A 74 25.61 -0.12 15.02
N ALA A 75 24.55 -0.92 15.10
CA ALA A 75 23.40 -0.83 14.21
C ALA A 75 22.86 0.60 14.11
N ALA A 76 22.36 0.95 12.93
CA ALA A 76 21.69 2.24 12.73
C ALA A 76 20.50 2.36 13.67
N LYS A 77 20.24 3.58 14.15
CA LYS A 77 19.03 3.87 14.95
C LYS A 77 18.08 4.71 14.13
N VAL A 78 16.83 4.27 14.08
CA VAL A 78 15.75 4.92 13.36
C VAL A 78 14.82 5.58 14.36
N THR A 79 14.25 6.72 13.98
CA THR A 79 13.27 7.44 14.79
C THR A 79 11.92 7.44 14.11
N ILE A 80 10.87 7.12 14.87
CA ILE A 80 9.49 7.31 14.46
C ILE A 80 9.09 8.77 14.67
N HIS A 81 8.62 9.40 13.61
CA HIS A 81 8.29 10.81 13.58
C HIS A 81 6.79 11.06 13.65
N SER A 82 6.41 12.11 14.38
CA SER A 82 5.03 12.51 14.63
C SER A 82 4.58 13.72 13.83
N ASP A 83 5.35 14.18 12.82
CA ASP A 83 5.06 15.37 12.03
C ASP A 83 3.63 15.37 11.45
N TRP A 84 3.09 14.19 11.12
CA TRP A 84 1.78 14.03 10.47
C TRP A 84 0.68 13.56 11.43
N SER A 85 1.00 13.34 12.71
CA SER A 85 0.12 12.72 13.72
C SER A 85 -1.10 13.56 14.14
N LYS A 86 -1.12 14.86 13.78
CA LYS A 86 -2.15 15.81 14.19
C LYS A 86 -3.09 16.23 13.06
N PHE A 87 -2.98 15.62 11.88
CA PHE A 87 -3.93 15.90 10.81
C PHE A 87 -5.33 15.41 11.18
N SER A 88 -6.37 16.07 10.66
CA SER A 88 -7.75 15.64 10.93
C SER A 88 -8.11 14.37 10.17
N GLU A 89 -7.49 14.16 9.00
CA GLU A 89 -7.62 12.98 8.16
C GLU A 89 -6.22 12.59 7.65
N GLY A 90 -5.96 11.30 7.46
CA GLY A 90 -4.64 10.82 7.04
C GLY A 90 -3.55 11.11 8.08
N ALA A 91 -3.89 11.23 9.37
CA ALA A 91 -2.91 11.36 10.43
C ALA A 91 -2.08 10.10 10.56
N ALA A 92 -0.76 10.24 10.61
CA ALA A 92 0.15 9.11 10.60
C ALA A 92 1.44 9.36 11.39
N PHE A 93 2.07 8.27 11.80
CA PHE A 93 3.49 8.23 12.12
C PHE A 93 4.29 7.82 10.89
N VAL A 94 5.55 8.24 10.80
CA VAL A 94 6.43 7.94 9.66
C VAL A 94 7.86 7.68 10.10
N TRP A 95 8.52 6.72 9.47
CA TRP A 95 9.94 6.43 9.65
C TRP A 95 10.55 5.82 8.38
N VAL A 96 11.88 5.80 8.33
CA VAL A 96 12.64 5.10 7.29
C VAL A 96 13.56 4.12 7.98
N ALA A 97 13.38 2.83 7.71
CA ALA A 97 14.14 1.72 8.28
C ALA A 97 14.66 0.82 7.16
N ASP A 98 15.37 -0.22 7.58
CA ASP A 98 15.59 -1.43 6.80
C ASP A 98 14.31 -2.29 6.81
N MET A 99 14.40 -3.53 6.31
CA MET A 99 13.26 -4.44 6.27
C MET A 99 13.65 -5.88 6.62
N ASP A 100 13.40 -6.26 7.87
CA ASP A 100 13.52 -7.63 8.35
C ASP A 100 12.18 -8.39 8.21
N VAL A 101 12.26 -9.72 8.23
CA VAL A 101 11.10 -10.59 8.01
C VAL A 101 10.57 -11.10 9.33
N ASP A 102 9.36 -10.65 9.66
CA ASP A 102 8.55 -11.22 10.69
C ASP A 102 7.66 -12.34 10.11
N CYS A 103 7.64 -13.47 10.81
CA CYS A 103 6.90 -14.66 10.43
C CYS A 103 5.90 -15.11 11.50
N ASP A 104 5.74 -14.34 12.58
CA ASP A 104 4.88 -14.70 13.69
C ASP A 104 3.42 -14.96 13.28
N GLY A 105 2.69 -15.64 14.16
CA GLY A 105 1.37 -16.18 13.87
C GLY A 105 1.41 -17.62 13.35
N ILE A 106 0.55 -17.98 12.39
CA ILE A 106 0.42 -19.39 11.98
C ILE A 106 1.60 -19.92 11.15
N ASP A 107 2.44 -19.02 10.64
CA ASP A 107 3.59 -19.35 9.80
C ASP A 107 4.94 -19.14 10.51
N TYR A 108 4.94 -19.06 11.85
CA TYR A 108 6.11 -18.80 12.70
C TYR A 108 7.32 -19.72 12.48
N LYS A 109 7.12 -20.86 11.80
CA LYS A 109 8.19 -21.77 11.38
C LYS A 109 8.65 -21.54 9.95
N CYS A 110 8.49 -20.33 9.42
CA CYS A 110 8.97 -20.00 8.09
C CYS A 110 10.47 -20.26 7.98
N LYS A 111 10.95 -20.44 6.74
CA LYS A 111 12.38 -20.69 6.48
C LYS A 111 13.23 -19.66 7.23
N GLY A 112 14.21 -20.13 7.97
CA GLY A 112 15.17 -19.28 8.68
C GLY A 112 14.73 -18.80 10.06
N ASN A 113 13.44 -18.80 10.38
CA ASN A 113 12.93 -18.29 11.66
C ASN A 113 13.28 -19.25 12.82
N GLN A 114 13.98 -18.74 13.84
CA GLN A 114 14.46 -19.53 14.98
C GLN A 114 13.68 -19.25 16.27
N ASP A 115 13.07 -18.08 16.35
CA ASP A 115 12.46 -17.46 17.53
C ASP A 115 10.97 -17.17 17.34
N GLY A 116 10.39 -17.54 16.19
CA GLY A 116 9.00 -17.27 15.87
C GLY A 116 7.99 -17.71 16.93
N GLN A 117 6.97 -16.87 17.11
CA GLN A 117 5.86 -17.04 18.03
C GLN A 117 4.59 -17.44 17.27
N SER A 118 3.78 -18.32 17.86
CA SER A 118 2.58 -18.84 17.19
C SER A 118 1.43 -17.83 17.08
N GLU A 119 1.58 -16.63 17.63
CA GLU A 119 0.59 -15.56 17.67
C GLU A 119 1.32 -14.25 17.35
N THR A 120 0.59 -13.30 16.76
CA THR A 120 0.94 -11.88 16.70
C THR A 120 0.10 -11.11 17.74
N ASN A 121 0.36 -9.82 17.96
CA ASN A 121 -0.40 -9.00 18.92
C ASN A 121 -1.92 -8.92 18.64
N PHE A 122 -2.37 -9.09 17.40
CA PHE A 122 -3.78 -8.88 17.00
C PHE A 122 -4.45 -10.09 16.36
N GLY A 123 -3.84 -11.28 16.49
CA GLY A 123 -4.36 -12.54 15.98
C GLY A 123 -3.23 -13.56 15.77
N ALA A 124 -3.53 -14.67 15.12
CA ALA A 124 -2.50 -15.58 14.61
C ALA A 124 -2.40 -15.35 13.09
N LEU A 125 -1.86 -14.20 12.70
CA LEU A 125 -1.79 -13.80 11.28
C LEU A 125 -0.96 -14.79 10.46
N ALA A 126 -1.26 -14.87 9.17
CA ALA A 126 -0.54 -15.73 8.23
C ALA A 126 0.53 -14.91 7.49
N ALA A 127 1.81 -15.12 7.79
CA ALA A 127 2.94 -14.38 7.21
C ALA A 127 2.99 -14.44 5.68
N TYR A 128 2.51 -15.53 5.08
CA TYR A 128 2.49 -15.65 3.63
C TYR A 128 1.29 -14.95 2.97
N GLU A 129 0.29 -14.51 3.74
CA GLU A 129 -0.96 -13.95 3.20
C GLU A 129 -1.25 -12.51 3.63
N VAL A 130 -0.99 -12.18 4.89
CA VAL A 130 -1.31 -10.86 5.43
C VAL A 130 -0.10 -9.94 5.24
N PRO A 131 -0.22 -8.82 4.51
CA PRO A 131 0.80 -7.78 4.55
C PRO A 131 0.67 -7.01 5.86
N TRP A 132 1.66 -7.12 6.75
CA TRP A 132 1.73 -6.29 7.95
C TRP A 132 3.11 -5.67 8.17
N ILE A 133 3.13 -4.67 9.04
CA ILE A 133 4.33 -4.05 9.60
C ILE A 133 4.36 -4.32 11.10
N VAL A 134 5.57 -4.38 11.65
CA VAL A 134 5.84 -4.51 13.07
C VAL A 134 6.32 -3.16 13.61
N ILE A 135 5.91 -2.82 14.84
CA ILE A 135 6.45 -1.66 15.54
C ILE A 135 7.02 -2.08 16.90
N PRO A 136 7.96 -1.35 17.49
CA PRO A 136 8.44 -1.63 18.83
C PRO A 136 7.31 -1.61 19.88
N ASP A 137 7.23 -2.60 20.78
CA ASP A 137 6.15 -2.77 21.75
C ASP A 137 6.00 -1.55 22.66
N LYS A 138 7.11 -0.97 23.14
CA LYS A 138 7.06 0.24 23.98
C LYS A 138 6.44 1.42 23.22
N PHE A 139 6.67 1.54 21.92
CA PHE A 139 6.06 2.58 21.09
C PHE A 139 4.56 2.30 20.91
N GLY A 140 4.20 1.06 20.58
CA GLY A 140 2.81 0.60 20.46
C GLY A 140 2.01 0.85 21.74
N THR A 141 2.56 0.49 22.89
CA THR A 141 1.98 0.75 24.23
C THR A 141 1.81 2.24 24.50
N THR A 142 2.80 3.07 24.15
CA THR A 142 2.74 4.54 24.33
C THR A 142 1.61 5.17 23.52
N TYR A 143 1.34 4.66 22.33
CA TYR A 143 0.37 5.21 21.37
C TYR A 143 -0.89 4.34 21.18
N GLN A 144 -1.15 3.40 22.08
CA GLN A 144 -2.26 2.44 21.99
C GLN A 144 -3.64 3.07 21.78
N SER A 145 -3.86 4.29 22.30
CA SER A 145 -5.14 5.00 22.14
C SER A 145 -5.45 5.38 20.68
N VAL A 146 -4.42 5.53 19.84
CA VAL A 146 -4.55 5.84 18.42
C VAL A 146 -4.05 4.71 17.51
N LEU A 147 -3.35 3.72 18.08
CA LEU A 147 -2.91 2.49 17.43
C LEU A 147 -3.47 1.27 18.18
N PRO A 148 -4.80 1.04 18.17
CA PRO A 148 -5.41 -0.09 18.87
C PRO A 148 -5.12 -1.46 18.23
N GLY A 149 -4.47 -1.49 17.05
CA GLY A 149 -4.19 -2.70 16.28
C GLY A 149 -4.99 -2.76 14.99
N ASN A 150 -4.46 -3.50 14.00
CA ASN A 150 -5.02 -3.60 12.64
C ASN A 150 -5.21 -2.25 11.91
N ASN A 151 -4.53 -1.20 12.38
CA ASN A 151 -4.46 0.09 11.69
C ASN A 151 -3.82 -0.10 10.32
N VAL A 152 -4.36 0.51 9.28
CA VAL A 152 -3.76 0.50 7.95
C VAL A 152 -2.39 1.16 8.00
N GLY A 153 -1.40 0.49 7.43
CA GLY A 153 -0.07 1.00 7.17
C GLY A 153 0.22 1.03 5.67
N ALA A 154 1.22 1.81 5.28
CA ALA A 154 1.78 1.82 3.94
C ALA A 154 3.30 1.70 4.00
N VAL A 155 3.86 0.98 3.04
CA VAL A 155 5.28 0.72 2.91
C VAL A 155 5.73 1.18 1.52
N ILE A 156 6.77 2.00 1.45
CA ILE A 156 7.41 2.43 0.19
C ILE A 156 8.78 1.78 0.08
N CYS A 157 8.95 0.97 -0.96
CA CYS A 157 10.15 0.20 -1.26
C CYS A 157 10.27 0.07 -2.79
N ASP A 158 11.49 0.06 -3.34
CA ASP A 158 11.72 -0.05 -4.79
C ASP A 158 10.87 0.93 -5.66
N GLY A 159 10.62 2.14 -5.14
CA GLY A 159 9.80 3.16 -5.82
C GLY A 159 8.30 2.84 -5.93
N LYS A 160 7.83 1.74 -5.33
CA LYS A 160 6.42 1.32 -5.28
C LYS A 160 5.89 1.51 -3.85
N MET A 161 4.56 1.50 -3.71
CA MET A 161 3.90 1.59 -2.42
C MET A 161 2.87 0.47 -2.27
N PHE A 162 2.85 -0.14 -1.08
CA PHE A 162 2.00 -1.26 -0.72
C PHE A 162 1.32 -1.00 0.62
N TYR A 163 0.06 -1.39 0.73
CA TYR A 163 -0.70 -1.31 1.98
C TYR A 163 -0.58 -2.60 2.78
N GLY A 164 -0.62 -2.44 4.09
CA GLY A 164 -0.72 -3.53 5.05
C GLY A 164 -1.44 -3.05 6.30
N ILE A 165 -1.25 -3.77 7.39
CA ILE A 165 -1.76 -3.40 8.70
C ILE A 165 -0.64 -3.35 9.75
N TYR A 166 -0.85 -2.62 10.85
CA TYR A 166 -0.13 -2.84 12.10
C TYR A 166 -0.60 -4.18 12.67
N GLY A 167 0.20 -5.22 12.43
CA GLY A 167 -0.16 -6.61 12.69
C GLY A 167 0.52 -7.21 13.91
N ASP A 168 1.69 -6.70 14.26
CA ASP A 168 2.49 -7.21 15.38
C ASP A 168 3.38 -6.14 16.02
N SER A 169 3.93 -6.42 17.19
CA SER A 169 4.95 -5.59 17.82
C SER A 169 6.14 -6.39 18.32
N ASP A 170 7.32 -5.78 18.23
CA ASP A 170 8.55 -6.40 18.72
C ASP A 170 8.74 -6.11 20.22
N GLY A 171 8.82 -7.18 21.01
CA GLY A 171 8.95 -7.16 22.46
C GLY A 171 10.33 -7.58 22.97
N ASP A 172 11.32 -7.68 22.08
CA ASP A 172 12.68 -8.09 22.41
C ASP A 172 13.45 -7.05 23.24
N ASP A 173 14.64 -7.45 23.74
CA ASP A 173 15.59 -6.53 24.40
C ASP A 173 16.97 -6.59 23.73
N PRO A 174 17.36 -5.56 22.95
CA PRO A 174 16.61 -4.34 22.66
C PRO A 174 15.47 -4.57 21.65
N GLU A 175 14.39 -3.80 21.78
CA GLU A 175 13.34 -3.74 20.74
C GLU A 175 13.95 -3.20 19.43
N VAL A 176 13.69 -3.86 18.31
CA VAL A 176 14.13 -3.50 16.96
C VAL A 176 13.00 -2.88 16.14
N ILE A 177 13.35 -2.20 15.05
CA ILE A 177 12.40 -1.57 14.13
C ILE A 177 12.80 -1.87 12.70
N GLY A 178 11.80 -2.06 11.82
CA GLY A 178 12.04 -2.37 10.41
C GLY A 178 11.36 -3.66 9.97
N GLU A 179 10.80 -4.44 10.89
CA GLU A 179 10.18 -5.71 10.54
C GLU A 179 8.83 -5.58 9.82
N ALA A 180 8.57 -6.54 8.95
CA ALA A 180 7.31 -6.69 8.24
C ALA A 180 7.06 -8.17 7.92
N SER A 181 5.80 -8.53 7.70
CA SER A 181 5.41 -9.88 7.25
C SER A 181 6.29 -10.40 6.11
N TRP A 182 6.48 -11.71 6.06
CA TRP A 182 7.09 -12.40 4.92
C TRP A 182 6.52 -11.93 3.57
N LEU A 183 5.20 -11.76 3.47
CA LEU A 183 4.55 -11.28 2.25
C LEU A 183 4.98 -9.87 1.87
N MET A 184 4.95 -8.91 2.81
CA MET A 184 5.34 -7.53 2.56
C MET A 184 6.81 -7.46 2.15
N ALA A 185 7.70 -8.14 2.89
CA ALA A 185 9.13 -8.13 2.64
C ALA A 185 9.49 -8.64 1.24
N ARG A 186 8.91 -9.78 0.85
CA ARG A 186 9.16 -10.36 -0.48
C ARG A 186 8.39 -9.67 -1.60
N THR A 187 7.38 -8.87 -1.28
CA THR A 187 6.77 -7.96 -2.26
C THR A 187 7.68 -6.78 -2.57
N CYS A 188 8.35 -6.23 -1.55
CA CYS A 188 9.34 -5.18 -1.71
C CYS A 188 10.59 -5.65 -2.44
N PHE A 189 11.09 -6.84 -2.09
CA PHE A 189 12.36 -7.36 -2.56
C PHE A 189 12.21 -8.80 -3.10
N PRO A 190 11.50 -9.01 -4.23
CA PRO A 190 11.14 -10.34 -4.72
C PRO A 190 12.32 -11.20 -5.16
N ASN A 191 13.49 -10.59 -5.39
CA ASN A 191 14.69 -11.27 -5.89
C ASN A 191 15.70 -11.62 -4.78
N ASP A 192 15.46 -11.16 -3.55
CA ASP A 192 16.48 -11.19 -2.49
C ASP A 192 16.35 -12.43 -1.58
N ASP A 193 15.36 -13.28 -1.86
CA ASP A 193 15.01 -14.47 -1.08
C ASP A 193 14.85 -14.22 0.43
N LEU A 194 14.27 -13.06 0.78
CA LEU A 194 14.05 -12.66 2.17
C LEU A 194 13.23 -13.72 2.92
N ASN A 195 13.63 -14.00 4.15
CA ASN A 195 13.04 -15.02 5.02
C ASN A 195 13.44 -14.73 6.48
N GLY A 196 13.02 -15.56 7.44
CA GLY A 196 13.18 -15.27 8.89
C GLY A 196 14.63 -15.18 9.39
N ASN A 197 15.65 -15.41 8.55
CA ASN A 197 17.05 -15.10 8.89
C ASN A 197 17.77 -14.22 7.86
N ALA A 198 17.04 -13.63 6.92
CA ALA A 198 17.58 -12.81 5.84
C ALA A 198 16.63 -11.67 5.53
N GLY A 199 16.96 -10.47 6.03
CA GLY A 199 16.29 -9.22 5.71
C GLY A 199 17.05 -8.35 4.70
N HIS A 200 16.42 -7.25 4.31
CA HIS A 200 17.02 -6.18 3.53
C HIS A 200 17.59 -5.12 4.48
N GLY A 201 18.90 -5.13 4.71
CA GLY A 201 19.54 -4.28 5.73
C GLY A 201 19.78 -2.80 5.37
N SER A 202 19.36 -2.33 4.18
CA SER A 202 19.55 -0.91 3.82
C SER A 202 18.41 -0.06 4.37
N VAL A 203 18.74 1.05 5.04
CA VAL A 203 17.77 1.99 5.60
C VAL A 203 17.15 2.88 4.51
N ASP A 204 16.32 2.30 3.65
CA ASP A 204 15.71 2.97 2.50
C ASP A 204 14.22 2.65 2.27
N VAL A 205 13.62 1.90 3.19
CA VAL A 205 12.21 1.55 3.21
C VAL A 205 11.46 2.54 4.08
N THR A 206 10.44 3.18 3.51
CA THR A 206 9.60 4.14 4.24
C THR A 206 8.35 3.45 4.76
N TYR A 207 8.06 3.63 6.04
CA TYR A 207 6.88 3.13 6.70
C TYR A 207 5.99 4.30 7.10
N ILE A 208 4.70 4.19 6.83
CA ILE A 208 3.68 5.17 7.18
C ILE A 208 2.57 4.43 7.91
N LEU A 209 2.36 4.72 9.19
CA LEU A 209 1.34 4.05 10.00
C LEU A 209 0.24 5.03 10.35
N PHE A 210 -0.96 4.81 9.81
CA PHE A 210 -2.10 5.67 10.06
C PHE A 210 -2.67 5.48 11.47
N THR A 211 -3.18 6.57 12.02
CA THR A 211 -3.63 6.66 13.41
C THR A 211 -5.13 6.92 13.48
N GLY A 212 -5.72 6.52 14.60
CA GLY A 212 -7.12 6.72 14.91
C GLY A 212 -8.04 5.62 14.38
N LYS A 213 -9.24 5.55 14.94
CA LYS A 213 -10.22 4.48 14.69
C LYS A 213 -10.58 4.29 13.21
N ASP A 214 -10.57 5.36 12.43
CA ASP A 214 -10.98 5.33 11.01
C ASP A 214 -9.89 4.73 10.10
N SER A 215 -8.69 4.50 10.66
CA SER A 215 -7.63 3.75 10.01
C SER A 215 -7.63 2.26 10.35
N VAL A 216 -8.47 1.79 11.27
CA VAL A 216 -8.50 0.37 11.65
C VAL A 216 -9.26 -0.43 10.60
N LEU A 217 -8.61 -1.44 10.01
CA LEU A 217 -9.25 -2.33 9.04
C LEU A 217 -10.45 -3.03 9.70
N PRO A 218 -11.66 -3.00 9.09
CA PRO A 218 -12.85 -3.50 9.74
C PRO A 218 -12.86 -5.02 9.79
N SER A 219 -13.52 -5.60 10.80
CA SER A 219 -13.67 -7.06 10.95
C SER A 219 -14.45 -7.75 9.83
N SER A 220 -15.06 -6.99 8.91
CA SER A 220 -15.62 -7.54 7.66
C SER A 220 -14.55 -7.83 6.60
N ALA A 221 -13.35 -7.28 6.75
CA ALA A 221 -12.24 -7.36 5.79
C ALA A 221 -11.04 -8.18 6.32
N LEU A 222 -11.08 -8.63 7.58
CA LEU A 222 -10.11 -9.55 8.13
C LEU A 222 -10.75 -10.51 9.14
N ASN A 223 -10.03 -11.58 9.44
CA ASN A 223 -10.25 -12.41 10.62
C ASN A 223 -8.93 -12.57 11.38
N LYS A 224 -8.93 -13.39 12.44
CA LYS A 224 -7.75 -13.61 13.27
C LYS A 224 -6.50 -14.14 12.55
N ASN A 225 -6.63 -14.65 11.33
CA ASN A 225 -5.52 -15.22 10.57
C ASN A 225 -5.25 -14.51 9.24
N TYR A 226 -6.27 -13.92 8.60
CA TYR A 226 -6.20 -13.52 7.19
C TYR A 226 -6.86 -12.17 6.92
N ILE A 227 -6.40 -11.48 5.88
CA ILE A 227 -7.18 -10.44 5.20
C ILE A 227 -8.14 -11.13 4.22
N THR A 228 -9.43 -10.88 4.38
CA THR A 228 -10.47 -11.52 3.56
C THR A 228 -11.02 -10.59 2.48
N ASP A 229 -10.69 -9.30 2.53
CA ASP A 229 -11.07 -8.31 1.53
C ASP A 229 -9.96 -7.27 1.30
N PHE A 230 -9.14 -7.56 0.28
CA PHE A 230 -8.07 -6.65 -0.14
C PHE A 230 -8.60 -5.38 -0.82
N SER A 231 -9.83 -5.40 -1.37
CA SER A 231 -10.43 -4.18 -1.91
C SER A 231 -10.75 -3.17 -0.82
N THR A 232 -11.19 -3.64 0.35
CA THR A 232 -11.34 -2.77 1.53
C THR A 232 -9.99 -2.24 2.01
N LEU A 233 -8.96 -3.09 2.18
CA LEU A 233 -7.61 -2.63 2.55
C LEU A 233 -7.10 -1.55 1.59
N ARG A 234 -7.17 -1.82 0.29
CA ARG A 234 -6.65 -0.92 -0.75
C ARG A 234 -7.41 0.38 -0.83
N SER A 235 -8.75 0.35 -0.78
CA SER A 235 -9.56 1.57 -0.83
C SER A 235 -9.39 2.44 0.42
N MET A 236 -9.26 1.84 1.60
CA MET A 236 -8.93 2.57 2.83
C MET A 236 -7.54 3.19 2.75
N GLY A 237 -6.53 2.41 2.32
CA GLY A 237 -5.17 2.89 2.12
C GLY A 237 -5.09 4.07 1.14
N ASP A 238 -5.72 3.94 -0.04
CA ASP A 238 -5.74 4.99 -1.06
C ASP A 238 -6.43 6.27 -0.55
N SER A 239 -7.52 6.12 0.21
CA SER A 239 -8.22 7.25 0.83
C SER A 239 -7.34 7.97 1.86
N LEU A 240 -6.74 7.22 2.80
CA LEU A 240 -5.86 7.74 3.84
C LEU A 240 -4.62 8.43 3.23
N MET A 241 -4.05 7.83 2.19
CA MET A 241 -2.91 8.42 1.49
C MET A 241 -3.27 9.66 0.68
N GLY A 242 -4.44 9.68 0.05
CA GLY A 242 -4.97 10.86 -0.61
C GLY A 242 -5.10 12.03 0.36
N SER A 243 -5.69 11.81 1.54
CA SER A 243 -5.81 12.84 2.58
C SER A 243 -4.45 13.28 3.12
N LEU A 244 -3.51 12.36 3.35
CA LEU A 244 -2.15 12.74 3.76
C LEU A 244 -1.46 13.59 2.69
N ALA A 245 -1.45 13.15 1.43
CA ALA A 245 -0.82 13.87 0.33
C ALA A 245 -1.41 15.28 0.18
N LYS A 246 -2.73 15.42 0.31
CA LYS A 246 -3.43 16.71 0.32
C LYS A 246 -2.96 17.61 1.47
N ASN A 247 -2.87 17.08 2.70
CA ASN A 247 -2.40 17.84 3.86
C ASN A 247 -0.93 18.28 3.73
N LEU A 248 -0.12 17.51 3.01
CA LEU A 248 1.26 17.84 2.69
C LEU A 248 1.42 18.75 1.46
N GLY A 249 0.32 19.12 0.79
CA GLY A 249 0.36 19.92 -0.45
C GLY A 249 1.04 19.20 -1.61
N LEU A 250 1.03 17.87 -1.62
CA LEU A 250 1.64 17.05 -2.66
C LEU A 250 0.58 16.75 -3.72
N SER A 251 0.68 17.40 -4.88
CA SER A 251 -0.10 17.02 -6.05
C SER A 251 0.55 15.81 -6.73
N GLY A 252 -0.25 14.76 -6.97
CA GLY A 252 0.06 13.77 -8.00
C GLY A 252 0.20 14.52 -9.32
N GLY A 253 1.35 14.37 -9.98
CA GLY A 253 1.77 15.24 -11.07
C GLY A 253 0.66 15.60 -12.05
N SER A 254 0.12 16.81 -11.89
CA SER A 254 -0.23 17.76 -12.94
C SER A 254 -0.77 19.04 -12.30
N GLU A 255 0.13 19.90 -11.81
CA GLU A 255 -0.13 21.35 -11.78
C GLU A 255 1.18 22.06 -12.11
N THR A 256 1.45 22.21 -13.42
CA THR A 256 2.25 23.35 -13.88
C THR A 256 1.34 24.55 -13.82
N SER A 257 1.64 25.44 -12.88
CA SER A 257 1.08 26.78 -12.81
C SER A 257 1.33 27.48 -14.15
N THR A 258 0.28 27.60 -14.97
CA THR A 258 0.23 28.55 -16.08
C THR A 258 -1.14 29.18 -16.10
N THR A 259 -1.16 30.44 -15.73
CA THR A 259 -2.28 31.35 -15.86
C THR A 259 -2.72 31.50 -17.31
N THR A 260 -4.02 31.77 -17.47
CA THR A 260 -4.75 32.25 -18.67
C THR A 260 -5.30 31.22 -19.66
N GLY A 261 -6.65 31.18 -19.73
CA GLY A 261 -7.40 30.80 -20.94
C GLY A 261 -8.47 29.73 -20.72
N SER A 262 -9.71 30.16 -20.48
CA SER A 262 -10.91 29.32 -20.50
C SER A 262 -11.03 28.46 -21.76
N ALA A 263 -11.18 27.15 -21.57
CA ALA A 263 -11.87 26.25 -22.48
C ALA A 263 -12.52 25.13 -21.64
N PRO A 264 -13.73 24.65 -22.00
CA PRO A 264 -14.47 23.70 -21.18
C PRO A 264 -13.72 22.36 -21.18
N THR A 265 -13.26 21.93 -20.03
CA THR A 265 -12.69 20.59 -19.83
C THR A 265 -13.80 19.57 -19.97
N THR A 266 -13.85 18.91 -21.13
CA THR A 266 -14.59 17.68 -21.34
C THR A 266 -14.03 16.61 -20.41
N THR A 267 -14.75 16.31 -19.33
CA THR A 267 -14.49 15.15 -18.48
C THR A 267 -14.78 13.90 -19.28
N CYS A 268 -13.80 13.03 -19.43
CA CYS A 268 -13.97 11.74 -20.08
C CYS A 268 -13.90 10.62 -19.04
N SER A 269 -14.59 9.51 -19.30
CA SER A 269 -14.66 8.36 -18.39
C SER A 269 -13.30 7.71 -18.14
N TRP A 270 -12.36 7.80 -19.09
CA TRP A 270 -11.00 7.31 -18.95
C TRP A 270 -9.95 8.44 -19.07
N SER A 271 -9.38 8.83 -17.93
CA SER A 271 -8.32 9.85 -17.87
C SER A 271 -7.15 9.49 -18.78
N GLY A 272 -6.79 10.41 -19.69
CA GLY A 272 -5.75 10.22 -20.71
C GLY A 272 -6.27 9.85 -22.10
N HIS A 273 -7.57 9.58 -22.24
CA HIS A 273 -8.19 9.11 -23.49
C HIS A 273 -9.34 10.04 -23.95
N CYS A 274 -9.36 11.28 -23.46
CA CYS A 274 -10.37 12.28 -23.82
C CYS A 274 -10.18 12.81 -25.26
N LEU A 275 -11.09 13.70 -25.70
CA LEU A 275 -10.94 14.48 -26.93
C LEU A 275 -9.54 15.10 -27.04
N GLY A 276 -8.82 14.77 -28.11
CA GLY A 276 -7.45 15.23 -28.40
C GLY A 276 -6.33 14.34 -27.87
N ALA A 277 -6.63 13.31 -27.06
CA ALA A 277 -5.67 12.31 -26.61
C ALA A 277 -5.08 11.53 -27.79
N SER A 278 -3.86 11.02 -27.63
CA SER A 278 -3.21 10.20 -28.66
C SER A 278 -3.83 8.81 -28.68
N CYS A 279 -4.09 8.28 -29.87
CA CYS A 279 -4.70 6.97 -30.07
C CYS A 279 -4.04 6.25 -31.24
N SER A 280 -4.05 4.92 -31.24
CA SER A 280 -3.62 4.10 -32.38
C SER A 280 -4.78 3.37 -33.03
N THR A 281 -5.81 3.07 -32.25
CA THR A 281 -7.02 2.35 -32.61
C THR A 281 -8.23 3.05 -32.00
N GLU A 282 -9.42 2.76 -32.52
CA GLU A 282 -10.69 3.31 -32.02
C GLU A 282 -10.99 3.00 -30.54
N ASN A 283 -10.36 1.97 -29.97
CA ASN A 283 -10.51 1.60 -28.55
C ASN A 283 -9.61 2.40 -27.60
N ASP A 284 -8.73 3.26 -28.12
CA ASP A 284 -7.84 4.10 -27.30
C ASP A 284 -8.50 5.45 -26.94
N CYS A 285 -9.81 5.59 -27.18
CA CYS A 285 -10.56 6.80 -26.95
C CYS A 285 -11.72 6.55 -25.98
N SER A 286 -11.93 7.49 -25.07
CA SER A 286 -12.98 7.44 -24.05
C SER A 286 -14.33 7.83 -24.66
N ASP A 287 -15.41 7.32 -24.06
CA ASP A 287 -16.80 7.66 -24.41
C ASP A 287 -17.09 7.38 -25.90
N ASP A 288 -17.76 8.30 -26.60
CA ASP A 288 -18.14 8.14 -28.02
C ASP A 288 -17.07 8.67 -29.00
N PHE A 289 -15.83 8.93 -28.55
CA PHE A 289 -14.77 9.46 -29.42
C PHE A 289 -14.13 8.35 -30.27
N VAL A 290 -13.74 8.67 -31.51
CA VAL A 290 -13.04 7.77 -32.44
C VAL A 290 -11.61 8.20 -32.67
N CYS A 291 -10.74 7.25 -33.00
CA CYS A 291 -9.36 7.55 -33.32
C CYS A 291 -9.21 8.03 -34.77
N THR A 292 -9.10 9.35 -34.93
CA THR A 292 -8.92 9.99 -36.23
C THR A 292 -7.54 10.63 -36.32
N SER A 293 -6.72 10.19 -37.28
CA SER A 293 -5.36 10.71 -37.49
C SER A 293 -4.47 10.64 -36.25
N GLY A 294 -4.61 9.56 -35.46
CA GLY A 294 -3.83 9.34 -34.25
C GLY A 294 -4.28 10.17 -33.04
N LYS A 295 -5.46 10.83 -33.12
CA LYS A 295 -6.06 11.53 -31.98
C LYS A 295 -7.55 11.20 -31.80
N CYS A 296 -8.00 11.18 -30.54
CA CYS A 296 -9.40 11.03 -30.21
C CYS A 296 -10.19 12.26 -30.67
N ALA A 297 -11.18 12.05 -31.52
CA ALA A 297 -12.03 13.07 -32.11
C ALA A 297 -13.50 12.65 -32.04
N ASN A 298 -14.42 13.59 -32.31
CA ASN A 298 -15.81 13.20 -32.54
C ASN A 298 -15.91 12.29 -33.78
N PRO A 299 -16.87 11.34 -33.82
CA PRO A 299 -17.13 10.46 -34.97
C PRO A 299 -17.26 11.18 -36.32
#